data_AF-A8WK31-F1
#
_entry.id   AF-A8WK31-F1
#
_cell.length_a   1.000
_cell.length_b   1.000
_cell.length_c   1.000
_cell.angle_alpha   90.00
_cell.angle_beta   90.00
_cell.angle_gamma   90.00
#
_symmetry.space_group_name_H-M   'P 1'
#
loop_
_entity.id
_entity.type
_entity.pdbx_description
1 polymer ?
#
loop_
_entity_poly.entity_id
_entity_poly.type
_entity_poly.pdbx_seq_one_letter_code
_entity_poly.pdbx_strand_id
1 'polypeptide(L)'
;MHRAFNEWSAVSSVDFREIPPDVISRIPPDIHIAFEKGEHSDGFSFDGQDGVVAHAFYPRDGRLHFDAEEQWSLNSPEGVNLFQTAVHEIGHLLGLEHSVDTRAAMFAAKRPYDPAFTLGDDDVRAIRSLFPQKDPDPVADSFSKNSGTKESQEFKDIVVMSKKVLKKFDGKLDEEKHDPFESSTSSSSTPISFFPFPLPSIDHFQRRNDWFVV
;
A
#
# COMPACT_ATOMS: atom_id res chain seq x y z
N MET A 1 4.96 4.39 7.55
CA MET A 1 5.21 4.09 6.12
C MET A 1 6.47 3.26 5.89
N HIS A 2 7.71 3.78 6.02
CA HIS A 2 8.92 2.98 5.67
C HIS A 2 8.98 1.58 6.29
N ARG A 3 8.61 1.42 7.58
CA ARG A 3 8.52 0.09 8.21
C ARG A 3 7.56 -0.85 7.48
N ALA A 4 6.39 -0.38 7.05
CA ALA A 4 5.38 -1.19 6.38
C ALA A 4 5.86 -1.65 4.98
N PHE A 5 6.53 -0.79 4.23
CA PHE A 5 7.22 -1.17 3.00
C PHE A 5 8.35 -2.19 3.26
N ASN A 6 9.08 -2.03 4.37
CA ASN A 6 10.17 -2.93 4.75
C ASN A 6 9.69 -4.34 5.10
N GLU A 7 8.50 -4.52 5.68
CA GLU A 7 7.93 -5.86 5.92
C GLU A 7 7.87 -6.66 4.61
N TRP A 8 7.42 -6.03 3.51
CA TRP A 8 7.32 -6.65 2.19
C TRP A 8 8.65 -6.82 1.45
N SER A 9 9.53 -5.81 1.48
CA SER A 9 10.85 -5.91 0.80
C SER A 9 11.81 -6.87 1.51
N ALA A 10 11.71 -7.04 2.83
CA ALA A 10 12.55 -7.98 3.58
C ALA A 10 12.33 -9.46 3.20
N VAL A 11 11.15 -9.80 2.67
CA VAL A 11 10.76 -11.18 2.32
C VAL A 11 10.66 -11.46 0.82
N SER A 12 10.85 -10.44 -0.03
CA SER A 12 10.69 -10.53 -1.49
C SER A 12 11.89 -9.92 -2.24
N SER A 13 11.82 -9.81 -3.57
CA SER A 13 12.79 -9.03 -4.38
C SER A 13 12.35 -7.59 -4.69
N VAL A 14 11.27 -7.11 -4.08
CA VAL A 14 10.79 -5.72 -4.25
C VAL A 14 11.73 -4.75 -3.53
N ASP A 15 12.08 -3.66 -4.19
CA ASP A 15 12.81 -2.52 -3.61
C ASP A 15 11.91 -1.28 -3.64
N PHE A 16 11.91 -0.49 -2.57
CA PHE A 16 11.08 0.72 -2.46
C PHE A 16 11.96 1.94 -2.22
N ARG A 17 11.71 3.01 -2.98
CA ARG A 17 12.46 4.26 -2.89
C ARG A 17 11.51 5.43 -2.81
N GLU A 18 11.57 6.17 -1.71
CA GLU A 18 10.85 7.44 -1.59
C GLU A 18 11.44 8.46 -2.56
N ILE A 19 10.58 9.13 -3.31
CA ILE A 19 10.97 10.17 -4.27
C ILE A 19 10.96 11.53 -3.57
N PRO A 20 12.10 12.24 -3.49
CA PRO A 20 12.16 13.57 -2.89
C PRO A 20 11.17 14.56 -3.54
N PRO A 21 10.49 15.44 -2.77
CA PRO A 21 9.51 16.38 -3.32
C PRO A 21 10.01 17.28 -4.45
N ASP A 22 11.31 17.61 -4.48
CA ASP A 22 11.97 18.43 -5.50
C ASP A 22 12.30 17.69 -6.81
N VAL A 23 12.09 16.37 -6.87
CA VAL A 23 12.30 15.56 -8.09
C VAL A 23 11.02 14.91 -8.62
N ILE A 24 9.90 14.93 -7.88
CA ILE A 24 8.59 14.35 -8.30
C ILE A 24 8.17 14.83 -9.70
N SER A 25 8.35 16.11 -10.04
CA SER A 25 8.00 16.65 -11.37
C SER A 25 8.85 16.12 -12.53
N ARG A 26 9.94 15.39 -12.24
CA ARG A 26 10.84 14.75 -13.22
C ARG A 26 10.72 13.22 -13.20
N ILE A 27 10.41 12.64 -12.04
CA ILE A 27 10.22 11.21 -11.84
C ILE A 27 8.90 11.06 -11.07
N PRO A 28 7.76 10.82 -11.76
CA PRO A 28 6.51 10.52 -11.07
C PRO A 28 6.67 9.22 -10.28
N PRO A 29 6.14 9.12 -9.04
CA PRO A 29 6.25 7.90 -8.25
C PRO A 29 5.29 6.83 -8.75
N ASP A 30 5.72 5.56 -8.69
CA ASP A 30 4.86 4.41 -9.00
C ASP A 30 3.77 4.20 -7.93
N ILE A 31 3.98 4.73 -6.72
CA ILE A 31 3.06 4.63 -5.58
C ILE A 31 2.79 6.02 -5.02
N HIS A 32 1.52 6.39 -4.95
CA HIS A 32 1.03 7.66 -4.40
C HIS A 32 0.28 7.39 -3.09
N ILE A 33 0.77 7.94 -1.97
CA ILE A 33 0.10 7.82 -0.65
C ILE A 33 -0.52 9.15 -0.27
N ALA A 34 -1.81 9.14 0.07
CA ALA A 34 -2.55 10.31 0.55
C ALA A 34 -3.37 10.01 1.81
N PHE A 35 -3.78 11.07 2.50
CA PHE A 35 -4.76 11.06 3.57
C PHE A 35 -5.91 11.96 3.14
N GLU A 36 -7.02 11.37 2.74
CA GLU A 36 -8.17 12.06 2.12
C GLU A 36 -9.40 12.03 3.04
N LYS A 37 -10.49 12.71 2.67
CA LYS A 37 -11.73 12.75 3.45
C LYS A 37 -12.94 12.70 2.54
N GLY A 38 -13.96 11.92 2.91
CA GLY A 38 -15.21 11.86 2.15
C GLY A 38 -14.95 11.54 0.66
N GLU A 39 -15.65 12.26 -0.23
CA GLU A 39 -15.43 12.19 -1.68
C GLU A 39 -14.12 12.87 -2.10
N HIS A 40 -13.20 12.11 -2.70
CA HIS A 40 -11.86 12.56 -3.07
C HIS A 40 -11.46 12.24 -4.51
N SER A 41 -12.44 12.27 -5.43
CA SER A 41 -12.26 12.26 -6.90
C SER A 41 -11.74 10.96 -7.51
N ASP A 42 -11.85 9.83 -6.79
CA ASP A 42 -11.54 8.49 -7.30
C ASP A 42 -12.76 7.56 -7.42
N GLY A 43 -13.93 8.01 -6.94
CA GLY A 43 -15.18 7.26 -6.94
C GLY A 43 -15.38 6.36 -5.71
N PHE A 44 -14.45 6.38 -4.74
CA PHE A 44 -14.50 5.60 -3.51
C PHE A 44 -14.48 6.54 -2.30
N SER A 45 -15.58 7.27 -2.10
CA SER A 45 -15.77 8.11 -0.91
C SER A 45 -15.49 7.36 0.40
N PHE A 46 -14.71 7.95 1.30
CA PHE A 46 -14.64 7.51 2.71
C PHE A 46 -15.93 7.88 3.46
N ASP A 47 -16.28 7.11 4.50
CA ASP A 47 -17.49 7.27 5.31
C ASP A 47 -17.25 7.91 6.70
N GLY A 48 -15.99 8.12 7.09
CA GLY A 48 -15.59 8.88 8.26
C GLY A 48 -15.03 8.03 9.40
N GLN A 49 -15.37 8.39 10.64
CA GLN A 49 -14.90 7.67 11.82
C GLN A 49 -15.60 6.30 11.95
N ASP A 50 -14.81 5.22 11.91
CA ASP A 50 -15.26 3.83 11.78
C ASP A 50 -16.03 3.56 10.48
N GLY A 51 -15.72 2.43 9.84
CA GLY A 51 -16.17 2.14 8.48
C GLY A 51 -14.95 1.77 7.65
N VAL A 52 -14.82 2.41 6.49
CA VAL A 52 -13.69 2.27 5.58
C VAL A 52 -12.50 3.08 6.08
N VAL A 53 -11.43 2.40 6.48
CA VAL A 53 -10.23 3.03 7.04
C VAL A 53 -9.19 3.40 5.96
N ALA A 54 -9.15 2.63 4.85
CA ALA A 54 -8.20 2.84 3.78
C ALA A 54 -8.59 2.09 2.50
N HIS A 55 -7.99 2.47 1.37
CA HIS A 55 -7.97 1.64 0.16
C HIS A 55 -6.72 1.82 -0.67
N ALA A 56 -6.30 0.75 -1.34
CA ALA A 56 -5.24 0.74 -2.34
C ALA A 56 -5.72 0.25 -3.71
N PHE A 57 -5.24 0.90 -4.75
CA PHE A 57 -5.48 0.53 -6.13
C PHE A 57 -4.34 -0.37 -6.64
N TYR A 58 -4.70 -1.55 -7.14
CA TYR A 58 -3.81 -2.58 -7.70
C TYR A 58 -2.68 -2.02 -8.61
N PRO A 59 -1.52 -2.72 -8.75
CA PRO A 59 -0.20 -2.17 -9.13
C PRO A 59 -0.05 -1.27 -10.37
N ARG A 60 -1.08 -1.13 -11.21
CA ARG A 60 -1.08 -0.25 -12.40
C ARG A 60 -1.52 1.18 -12.11
N ASP A 61 -2.20 1.41 -10.99
CA ASP A 61 -2.67 2.72 -10.55
C ASP A 61 -1.78 3.26 -9.43
N GLY A 62 -1.51 2.44 -8.41
CA GLY A 62 -0.51 2.73 -7.39
C GLY A 62 -0.95 3.73 -6.32
N ARG A 63 -2.17 4.25 -6.37
CA ARG A 63 -2.71 5.09 -5.29
C ARG A 63 -3.08 4.26 -4.05
N LEU A 64 -2.82 4.84 -2.89
CA LEU A 64 -3.18 4.34 -1.58
C LEU A 64 -3.67 5.52 -0.75
N HIS A 65 -4.94 5.48 -0.36
CA HIS A 65 -5.56 6.53 0.44
C HIS A 65 -5.90 5.98 1.83
N PHE A 66 -5.66 6.78 2.86
CA PHE A 66 -6.14 6.56 4.23
C PHE A 66 -7.24 7.58 4.55
N ASP A 67 -8.27 7.21 5.30
CA ASP A 67 -9.24 8.20 5.77
C ASP A 67 -8.60 9.12 6.83
N ALA A 68 -8.52 10.42 6.56
CA ALA A 68 -8.01 11.44 7.47
C ALA A 68 -9.01 11.85 8.58
N GLU A 69 -10.23 11.28 8.60
CA GLU A 69 -11.21 11.38 9.68
C GLU A 69 -10.93 10.33 10.78
N GLU A 70 -10.14 9.29 10.49
CA GLU A 70 -9.90 8.20 11.43
C GLU A 70 -8.96 8.53 12.60
N GLN A 71 -9.19 7.85 13.73
CA GLN A 71 -8.36 7.98 14.93
C GLN A 71 -7.10 7.12 14.81
N TRP A 72 -6.15 7.57 13.98
CA TRP A 72 -4.90 6.85 13.73
C TRP A 72 -4.01 6.73 14.97
N SER A 73 -3.69 5.48 15.33
CA SER A 73 -2.72 5.12 16.35
C SER A 73 -1.51 4.39 15.75
N LEU A 74 -0.42 4.29 16.52
CA LEU A 74 0.77 3.53 16.15
C LEU A 74 1.10 2.43 17.16
N ASN A 75 0.85 2.66 18.45
CA ASN A 75 1.23 1.77 19.55
C ASN A 75 0.14 1.69 20.64
N SER A 76 -1.14 1.67 20.26
CA SER A 76 -2.27 1.69 21.19
C SER A 76 -3.42 0.83 20.66
N PRO A 77 -4.17 0.13 21.54
CA PRO A 77 -5.38 -0.62 21.17
C PRO A 77 -6.60 0.26 20.94
N GLU A 78 -6.52 1.56 21.23
CA GLU A 78 -7.50 2.56 20.86
C GLU A 78 -7.26 3.06 19.42
N GLY A 79 -8.34 3.34 18.70
CA GLY A 79 -8.28 3.83 17.32
C GLY A 79 -7.87 2.77 16.29
N VAL A 80 -7.42 3.23 15.12
CA VAL A 80 -7.01 2.37 13.99
C VAL A 80 -5.49 2.38 13.87
N ASN A 81 -4.85 1.21 13.83
CA ASN A 81 -3.39 1.15 13.80
C ASN A 81 -2.83 1.38 12.38
N LEU A 82 -2.26 2.55 12.14
CA LEU A 82 -1.75 2.97 10.83
C LEU A 82 -0.66 2.03 10.28
N PHE A 83 0.15 1.40 11.14
CA PHE A 83 1.18 0.47 10.66
C PHE A 83 0.56 -0.83 10.12
N GLN A 84 -0.39 -1.44 10.84
CA GLN A 84 -1.05 -2.67 10.38
C GLN A 84 -1.87 -2.42 9.11
N THR A 85 -2.64 -1.33 9.05
CA THR A 85 -3.40 -0.95 7.86
C THR A 85 -2.47 -0.69 6.68
N ALA A 86 -1.38 0.08 6.88
CA ALA A 86 -0.41 0.32 5.81
C ALA A 86 0.23 -0.97 5.25
N VAL A 87 0.50 -1.99 6.09
CA VAL A 87 1.02 -3.27 5.60
C VAL A 87 -0.02 -3.98 4.72
N HIS A 88 -1.30 -3.99 5.12
CA HIS A 88 -2.40 -4.56 4.34
C HIS A 88 -2.52 -3.88 2.97
N GLU A 89 -2.68 -2.56 2.94
CA GLU A 89 -2.84 -1.79 1.70
C GLU A 89 -1.63 -1.92 0.75
N ILE A 90 -0.40 -1.96 1.28
CA ILE A 90 0.79 -2.19 0.45
C ILE A 90 0.77 -3.59 -0.17
N GLY A 91 0.17 -4.59 0.47
CA GLY A 91 -0.04 -5.90 -0.16
C GLY A 91 -0.93 -5.82 -1.41
N HIS A 92 -2.01 -5.03 -1.36
CA HIS A 92 -2.84 -4.74 -2.53
C HIS A 92 -2.09 -3.96 -3.62
N LEU A 93 -1.28 -2.95 -3.26
CA LEU A 93 -0.38 -2.26 -4.20
C LEU A 93 0.60 -3.22 -4.90
N LEU A 94 0.99 -4.31 -4.24
CA LEU A 94 1.85 -5.37 -4.79
C LEU A 94 1.09 -6.47 -5.53
N GLY A 95 -0.24 -6.39 -5.60
CA GLY A 95 -1.09 -7.33 -6.34
C GLY A 95 -1.52 -8.56 -5.55
N LEU A 96 -1.46 -8.52 -4.21
CA LEU A 96 -2.04 -9.54 -3.35
C LEU A 96 -3.54 -9.32 -3.17
N GLU A 97 -4.31 -10.40 -3.21
CA GLU A 97 -5.71 -10.42 -2.80
C GLU A 97 -5.85 -10.71 -1.30
N HIS A 98 -7.08 -10.60 -0.78
CA HIS A 98 -7.38 -10.96 0.60
C HIS A 98 -7.09 -12.43 0.91
N SER A 99 -6.46 -12.69 2.07
CA SER A 99 -6.28 -14.03 2.61
C SER A 99 -7.49 -14.47 3.45
N VAL A 100 -7.67 -15.78 3.59
CA VAL A 100 -8.61 -16.41 4.53
C VAL A 100 -7.94 -16.85 5.84
N ASP A 101 -6.61 -16.80 5.96
CA ASP A 101 -5.92 -17.03 7.24
C ASP A 101 -6.03 -15.76 8.10
N THR A 102 -6.68 -15.87 9.25
CA THR A 102 -6.87 -14.75 10.20
C THR A 102 -5.58 -14.15 10.71
N ARG A 103 -4.46 -14.87 10.60
CA ARG A 103 -3.11 -14.43 10.99
C ARG A 103 -2.38 -13.69 9.87
N ALA A 104 -2.84 -13.80 8.62
CA ALA A 104 -2.20 -13.18 7.48
C ALA A 104 -2.47 -11.67 7.49
N ALA A 105 -1.45 -10.87 7.19
CA ALA A 105 -1.56 -9.43 7.03
C ALA A 105 -2.61 -9.04 5.97
N MET A 106 -2.88 -9.91 4.98
CA MET A 106 -3.95 -9.74 3.98
C MET A 106 -5.35 -10.23 4.39
N PHE A 107 -5.62 -10.64 5.62
CA PHE A 107 -7.00 -11.01 6.03
C PHE A 107 -7.97 -9.81 5.97
N ALA A 108 -9.14 -9.97 5.38
CA ALA A 108 -10.09 -8.91 5.01
C ALA A 108 -10.91 -8.25 6.15
N ALA A 109 -10.39 -8.21 7.38
CA ALA A 109 -11.16 -7.69 8.52
C ALA A 109 -10.34 -6.79 9.45
N LYS A 110 -11.01 -5.80 10.05
CA LYS A 110 -10.44 -4.88 11.06
C LYS A 110 -9.73 -5.66 12.17
N ARG A 111 -8.43 -5.47 12.27
CA ARG A 111 -7.55 -6.10 13.25
C ARG A 111 -7.45 -5.26 14.53
N PRO A 112 -7.50 -5.88 15.72
CA PRO A 112 -6.97 -5.26 16.93
C PRO A 112 -5.49 -4.86 16.75
N TYR A 113 -5.01 -3.91 17.54
CA TYR A 113 -3.58 -3.63 17.62
C TYR A 113 -2.81 -4.85 18.18
N ASP A 114 -1.86 -5.37 17.41
CA ASP A 114 -0.88 -6.33 17.87
C ASP A 114 0.53 -5.71 17.90
N PRO A 115 1.17 -5.54 19.08
CA PRO A 115 2.55 -5.06 19.16
C PRO A 115 3.58 -6.03 18.53
N ALA A 116 3.21 -7.30 18.32
CA ALA A 116 4.02 -8.33 17.68
C ALA A 116 3.64 -8.57 16.20
N PHE A 117 2.83 -7.69 15.59
CA PHE A 117 2.40 -7.80 14.20
C PHE A 117 3.58 -7.96 13.23
N THR A 118 3.50 -9.00 12.40
CA THR A 118 4.43 -9.36 11.32
C THR A 118 3.64 -10.00 10.17
N LEU A 119 4.26 -10.13 8.99
CA LEU A 119 3.68 -10.93 7.90
C LEU A 119 3.54 -12.41 8.32
N GLY A 120 2.41 -13.03 7.99
CA GLY A 120 2.18 -14.45 8.18
C GLY A 120 2.78 -15.30 7.07
N ASP A 121 2.85 -16.62 7.29
CA ASP A 121 3.36 -17.59 6.30
C ASP A 121 2.60 -17.54 4.97
N ASP A 122 1.33 -17.13 4.99
CA ASP A 122 0.52 -16.99 3.78
C ASP A 122 0.96 -15.78 2.94
N ASP A 123 1.10 -14.62 3.56
CA ASP A 123 1.57 -13.38 2.92
C ASP A 123 2.96 -13.58 2.30
N VAL A 124 3.88 -14.21 3.06
CA VAL A 124 5.26 -14.47 2.64
C VAL A 124 5.32 -15.42 1.43
N ARG A 125 4.46 -16.45 1.38
CA ARG A 125 4.36 -17.33 0.20
C ARG A 125 3.76 -16.61 -0.99
N ALA A 126 2.71 -15.82 -0.77
CA ALA A 126 2.01 -15.09 -1.82
C ALA A 126 2.92 -14.05 -2.48
N ILE A 127 3.60 -13.20 -1.70
CA ILE A 127 4.49 -12.17 -2.25
C ILE A 127 5.70 -12.77 -2.97
N ARG A 128 6.27 -13.88 -2.48
CA ARG A 128 7.37 -14.60 -3.15
C ARG A 128 6.95 -15.28 -4.45
N SER A 129 5.65 -15.54 -4.67
CA SER A 129 5.15 -16.05 -5.96
C SER A 129 5.13 -14.97 -7.06
N LEU A 130 4.96 -13.70 -6.67
CA LEU A 130 4.98 -12.54 -7.57
C LEU A 130 6.40 -11.96 -7.73
N PHE A 131 7.14 -11.90 -6.62
CA PHE A 131 8.48 -11.30 -6.52
C PHE A 131 9.44 -12.25 -5.77
N PRO A 132 9.89 -13.34 -6.44
CA PRO A 132 10.79 -14.32 -5.83
C PRO A 132 12.07 -13.63 -5.32
N GLN A 133 12.51 -13.97 -4.11
CA GLN A 133 13.80 -13.49 -3.63
C GLN A 133 14.91 -13.97 -4.58
N LYS A 134 15.89 -13.09 -4.84
CA LYS A 134 17.12 -13.53 -5.48
C LYS A 134 17.84 -14.43 -4.50
N ASP A 135 18.01 -15.70 -4.86
CA ASP A 135 18.92 -16.58 -4.15
C ASP A 135 20.30 -15.90 -4.08
N PRO A 136 21.00 -15.96 -2.93
CA PRO A 136 22.41 -15.59 -2.92
C PRO A 136 23.16 -16.53 -3.87
N ASP A 137 23.84 -15.97 -4.87
CA ASP A 137 24.56 -16.75 -5.87
C ASP A 137 25.43 -17.83 -5.19
N PRO A 138 25.20 -19.14 -5.46
CA PRO A 138 25.86 -20.23 -4.72
C PRO A 138 27.38 -20.32 -4.96
N VAL A 139 27.95 -19.37 -5.72
CA VAL A 139 29.38 -19.22 -5.98
C VAL A 139 30.06 -18.29 -4.95
N ALA A 140 29.31 -17.37 -4.33
CA ALA A 140 29.88 -16.33 -3.46
C ALA A 140 30.44 -16.84 -2.12
N ASP A 141 29.91 -17.95 -1.60
CA ASP A 141 30.29 -18.51 -0.28
C ASP A 141 31.60 -19.33 -0.31
N SER A 142 32.24 -19.47 -1.48
CA SER A 142 33.44 -20.30 -1.65
C SER A 142 34.78 -19.56 -1.56
N PHE A 143 34.79 -18.21 -1.57
CA PHE A 143 36.04 -17.42 -1.66
C PHE A 143 36.33 -16.49 -0.47
N SER A 144 35.43 -16.33 0.51
CA SER A 144 35.66 -15.45 1.67
C SER A 144 36.41 -16.11 2.84
N LYS A 145 37.53 -16.77 2.53
CA LYS A 145 38.55 -17.21 3.50
C LYS A 145 39.97 -17.00 2.96
N ASN A 146 40.37 -15.74 2.73
CA ASN A 146 41.73 -15.27 2.98
C ASN A 146 41.93 -13.76 2.73
N SER A 147 42.93 -13.20 3.42
CA SER A 147 43.43 -11.81 3.36
C SER A 147 42.50 -10.73 3.91
N GLY A 148 43.10 -9.70 4.51
CA GLY A 148 42.40 -8.56 5.10
C GLY A 148 43.19 -7.25 4.91
N THR A 149 42.63 -6.14 5.41
CA THR A 149 43.15 -4.76 5.34
C THR A 149 43.36 -4.20 3.91
N LYS A 150 42.65 -3.15 3.45
CA LYS A 150 42.42 -1.86 4.13
C LYS A 150 41.17 -1.10 3.65
N GLU A 151 40.49 -0.49 4.61
CA GLU A 151 39.97 0.90 4.64
C GLU A 151 39.69 1.66 3.31
N SER A 152 38.42 2.04 3.14
CA SER A 152 38.03 3.31 2.52
C SER A 152 36.80 3.90 3.25
N GLN A 153 36.95 5.13 3.71
CA GLN A 153 36.00 5.96 4.48
C GLN A 153 34.65 6.16 3.75
N GLU A 154 33.51 6.14 4.47
CA GLU A 154 32.71 7.32 4.90
C GLU A 154 31.86 7.88 3.72
N PHE A 155 30.54 8.10 3.85
CA PHE A 155 29.89 8.96 4.85
C PHE A 155 28.62 8.36 5.48
N LYS A 156 28.27 8.90 6.65
CA LYS A 156 27.03 8.68 7.38
C LYS A 156 25.97 9.73 7.01
N ASP A 157 24.79 9.54 7.59
CA ASP A 157 23.68 10.50 7.66
C ASP A 157 22.91 10.64 6.32
N ILE A 158 21.61 10.91 6.27
CA ILE A 158 20.78 11.68 7.21
C ILE A 158 19.41 11.00 7.40
N VAL A 159 19.02 10.74 8.66
CA VAL A 159 17.63 10.41 9.06
C VAL A 159 16.89 11.72 9.37
N VAL A 160 15.89 12.10 8.56
CA VAL A 160 14.98 13.22 8.87
C VAL A 160 13.54 12.89 8.51
N MET A 161 12.66 12.97 9.51
CA MET A 161 11.20 13.02 9.35
C MET A 161 10.75 14.48 9.20
N SER A 162 9.98 14.81 8.17
CA SER A 162 9.35 16.14 8.06
C SER A 162 7.99 16.17 8.78
N LYS A 163 7.92 16.92 9.89
CA LYS A 163 6.64 17.32 10.51
C LYS A 163 6.15 18.62 9.89
N LYS A 164 4.93 18.64 9.34
CA LYS A 164 4.03 19.81 9.11
C LYS A 164 2.77 19.31 8.37
N VAL A 165 1.54 19.76 8.63
CA VAL A 165 1.03 20.85 9.49
C VAL A 165 -0.20 20.38 10.26
N LEU A 166 -0.26 20.71 11.55
CA LEU A 166 -1.51 20.73 12.33
C LEU A 166 -1.84 22.21 12.61
N LYS A 167 -3.14 22.55 12.56
CA LYS A 167 -3.79 23.89 12.69
C LYS A 167 -3.96 24.69 11.39
N LYS A 168 -5.24 24.90 11.02
CA LYS A 168 -5.90 26.17 11.35
C LYS A 168 -7.43 25.99 11.51
N PHE A 169 -7.96 26.45 12.64
CA PHE A 169 -9.38 26.75 12.84
C PHE A 169 -9.64 28.20 12.42
N ASP A 170 -10.74 28.46 11.71
CA ASP A 170 -11.72 29.55 11.94
C ASP A 170 -12.54 29.84 10.67
N GLY A 171 -13.87 29.97 10.82
CA GLY A 171 -14.79 30.41 9.76
C GLY A 171 -16.09 29.60 9.71
N LYS A 172 -17.24 30.28 9.68
CA LYS A 172 -18.61 29.73 9.75
C LYS A 172 -19.46 30.34 8.62
N LEU A 173 -20.65 29.78 8.36
CA LEU A 173 -21.78 30.28 7.53
C LEU A 173 -21.67 29.84 6.04
N ASP A 174 -22.71 29.34 5.35
CA ASP A 174 -24.16 29.17 5.65
C ASP A 174 -24.79 27.93 4.92
N GLU A 175 -26.04 27.60 5.23
CA GLU A 175 -26.88 26.57 4.58
C GLU A 175 -27.50 27.06 3.24
N GLU A 176 -27.62 26.17 2.23
CA GLU A 176 -28.81 26.13 1.35
C GLU A 176 -29.02 24.72 0.71
N LYS A 177 -30.12 24.52 -0.04
CA LYS A 177 -30.83 23.21 -0.18
C LYS A 177 -31.10 22.75 -1.63
N HIS A 178 -31.36 21.42 -1.78
CA HIS A 178 -32.20 20.75 -2.81
C HIS A 178 -31.71 20.85 -4.30
N ASP A 179 -31.96 19.94 -5.25
CA ASP A 179 -32.58 18.59 -5.31
C ASP A 179 -32.14 17.84 -6.64
N PRO A 180 -32.64 16.64 -7.02
CA PRO A 180 -31.86 15.63 -7.78
C PRO A 180 -32.14 15.51 -9.30
N PHE A 181 -31.33 14.68 -10.00
CA PHE A 181 -31.74 13.97 -11.23
C PHE A 181 -30.99 12.64 -11.47
N GLU A 182 -31.59 11.70 -12.23
CA GLU A 182 -31.20 10.28 -12.39
C GLU A 182 -30.56 9.92 -13.76
N SER A 183 -30.09 8.66 -13.89
CA SER A 183 -30.13 7.80 -15.12
C SER A 183 -29.19 8.12 -16.32
N SER A 184 -28.62 7.18 -17.11
CA SER A 184 -28.46 5.70 -17.04
C SER A 184 -27.58 5.11 -18.18
N THR A 185 -27.04 3.89 -17.97
CA THR A 185 -26.85 2.76 -18.96
C THR A 185 -25.89 2.81 -20.18
N SER A 186 -24.76 2.07 -20.03
CA SER A 186 -24.38 0.82 -20.76
C SER A 186 -23.87 0.74 -22.23
N SER A 187 -22.66 0.16 -22.35
CA SER A 187 -22.31 -1.09 -23.10
C SER A 187 -21.35 -1.06 -24.34
N SER A 188 -20.29 -1.88 -24.20
CA SER A 188 -19.75 -2.86 -25.17
C SER A 188 -19.30 -2.47 -26.59
N SER A 189 -17.98 -2.49 -26.86
CA SER A 189 -17.33 -3.61 -27.61
C SER A 189 -15.82 -3.41 -27.84
N THR A 190 -15.06 -4.51 -27.83
CA THR A 190 -13.66 -4.63 -28.34
C THR A 190 -13.59 -5.86 -29.26
N PRO A 191 -12.65 -5.94 -30.22
CA PRO A 191 -11.28 -6.48 -29.98
C PRO A 191 -10.19 -5.81 -30.88
N ILE A 192 -8.88 -6.13 -30.90
CA ILE A 192 -7.83 -6.64 -29.97
C ILE A 192 -6.46 -6.31 -30.65
N SER A 193 -5.36 -6.16 -29.88
CA SER A 193 -3.92 -6.40 -30.21
C SER A 193 -2.98 -5.21 -29.91
N PHE A 194 -1.74 -5.40 -29.41
CA PHE A 194 -1.15 -6.45 -28.56
C PHE A 194 0.14 -5.85 -27.93
N PHE A 195 0.49 -6.19 -26.70
CA PHE A 195 1.84 -5.96 -26.13
C PHE A 195 2.35 -7.26 -25.47
N PRO A 196 3.67 -7.50 -25.41
CA PRO A 196 4.20 -8.85 -25.32
C PRO A 196 4.55 -9.32 -23.89
N PHE A 197 4.44 -10.64 -23.72
CA PHE A 197 4.81 -11.49 -22.58
C PHE A 197 3.81 -11.60 -21.41
N PRO A 198 3.64 -12.81 -20.81
CA PRO A 198 2.41 -13.17 -20.12
C PRO A 198 2.49 -13.05 -18.59
N LEU A 199 1.46 -12.43 -18.02
CA LEU A 199 1.05 -12.62 -16.62
C LEU A 199 0.21 -13.91 -16.49
N PRO A 200 0.06 -14.50 -15.28
CA PRO A 200 -0.81 -15.67 -15.07
C PRO A 200 -2.28 -15.42 -15.48
N SER A 201 -3.00 -16.49 -15.84
CA SER A 201 -4.28 -16.42 -16.57
C SER A 201 -5.41 -15.67 -15.85
N ILE A 202 -6.19 -14.92 -16.63
CA ILE A 202 -7.35 -14.11 -16.22
C ILE A 202 -8.54 -14.95 -15.72
N ASP A 203 -8.59 -16.27 -15.98
CA ASP A 203 -9.73 -17.12 -15.58
C ASP A 203 -10.01 -17.18 -14.07
N HIS A 204 -9.06 -16.74 -13.22
CA HIS A 204 -9.27 -16.61 -11.78
C HIS A 204 -9.96 -15.29 -11.37
N PHE A 205 -9.74 -14.21 -12.12
CA PHE A 205 -10.10 -12.84 -11.73
C PHE A 205 -11.54 -12.43 -12.07
N GLN A 206 -12.37 -13.32 -12.62
CA GLN A 206 -13.64 -12.94 -13.26
C GLN A 206 -14.92 -13.51 -12.60
N ARG A 207 -14.87 -14.00 -11.36
CA ARG A 207 -16.07 -14.43 -10.62
C ARG A 207 -16.03 -14.14 -9.10
N ARG A 208 -16.41 -12.91 -8.73
CA ARG A 208 -17.46 -12.59 -7.73
C ARG A 208 -17.68 -11.08 -7.64
N ASN A 209 -18.92 -10.65 -7.38
CA ASN A 209 -19.29 -9.24 -7.19
C ASN A 209 -19.11 -8.80 -5.72
N ASP A 210 -18.06 -9.31 -5.06
CA ASP A 210 -17.85 -9.14 -3.63
C ASP A 210 -16.90 -7.95 -3.39
N TRP A 211 -17.38 -6.75 -3.70
CA TRP A 211 -16.67 -5.50 -3.41
C TRP A 211 -16.75 -5.20 -1.92
N PHE A 212 -15.62 -5.28 -1.22
CA PHE A 212 -15.49 -4.80 0.15
C PHE A 212 -14.23 -3.95 0.28
N VAL A 213 -14.45 -2.68 0.59
CA VAL A 213 -13.45 -1.73 1.07
C VAL A 213 -13.33 -1.93 2.59
N VAL A 214 -12.12 -1.80 3.15
CA VAL A 214 -11.81 -2.14 4.57
C VAL A 214 -11.73 -0.91 5.44
#